data_AF-M6KEN4-F1
#
_entry.id   AF-M6KEN4-F1
#
_cell.length_a   1.000
_cell.length_b   1.000
_cell.length_c   1.000
_cell.angle_alpha   90.00
_cell.angle_beta   90.00
_cell.angle_gamma   90.00
#
_symmetry.space_group_name_H-M   'P 1'
#
loop_
_entity.id
_entity.type
_entity.pdbx_description
1 polymer ?
#
loop_
_entity_poly.entity_id
_entity_poly.type
_entity_poly.pdbx_seq_one_letter_code
_entity_poly.pdbx_strand_id
1 'polypeptide(L)'
;MIFTSTLFLLFFFCVYIIYWSYNGKKYREWVIVIASLIFYATWSVPFLFHLLGILYINYLAIQSLFKKKSVFILRTIVVLDLINLGIFKYFYFFTDNFYTWTDWKFLDQKTFGFQIILPLAISFYTFQIIAFVVDVYRGKIIENCGFFRFVLFILFFPQLVAGP
;
A
#
# COMPACT_ATOMS: atom_id res chain seq x y z
N MET A 1 13.87 4.80 1.90
CA MET A 1 14.35 6.21 1.92
C MET A 1 13.44 7.05 2.81
N ILE A 2 13.96 8.03 3.56
CA ILE A 2 13.16 8.94 4.41
C ILE A 2 13.08 10.32 3.76
N PHE A 3 11.97 11.06 3.93
CA PHE A 3 11.73 12.38 3.32
C PHE A 3 12.88 13.37 3.49
N THR A 4 13.42 13.43 4.71
CA THR A 4 14.45 14.41 5.11
C THR A 4 15.85 14.02 4.64
N SER A 5 16.00 12.89 3.96
CA SER A 5 17.31 12.42 3.50
C SER A 5 17.75 13.07 2.20
N THR A 6 19.04 13.36 2.07
CA THR A 6 19.65 13.81 0.80
C THR A 6 19.40 12.82 -0.33
N LEU A 7 19.34 11.53 -0.01
CA LEU A 7 19.02 10.46 -0.97
C LEU A 7 17.61 10.63 -1.57
N PHE A 8 16.62 11.01 -0.74
CA PHE A 8 15.29 11.32 -1.23
C PHE A 8 15.28 12.56 -2.14
N LEU A 9 16.02 13.61 -1.79
CA LEU A 9 16.13 14.82 -2.61
C LEU A 9 16.72 14.52 -3.99
N LEU A 10 17.80 13.74 -4.05
CA LEU A 10 18.41 13.29 -5.31
C LEU A 10 17.43 12.43 -6.12
N PHE A 11 16.78 11.45 -5.48
CA PHE A 11 15.77 10.62 -6.12
C PHE A 11 14.63 11.46 -6.72
N PHE A 12 14.08 12.40 -5.95
CA PHE A 12 13.03 13.30 -6.39
C PHE A 12 13.49 14.15 -7.59
N PHE A 13 14.70 14.70 -7.55
CA PHE A 13 15.23 15.52 -8.63
C PHE A 13 15.42 14.70 -9.93
N CYS A 14 15.92 13.47 -9.83
CA CYS A 14 15.99 12.55 -10.97
C CYS A 14 14.60 12.26 -11.55
N VAL A 15 13.62 11.92 -10.70
CA VAL A 15 12.24 11.66 -11.14
C VAL A 15 11.64 12.90 -11.80
N TYR A 16 11.88 14.09 -11.24
CA TYR A 16 11.41 15.36 -11.78
C TYR A 16 11.97 15.62 -13.19
N ILE A 17 13.28 15.49 -13.39
CA ILE A 17 13.91 15.66 -14.71
C ILE A 17 13.34 14.66 -15.72
N ILE A 18 13.27 13.38 -15.34
CA ILE A 18 12.76 12.31 -16.22
C ILE A 18 11.29 12.58 -16.58
N TYR A 19 10.47 12.98 -15.60
CA TYR A 19 9.06 13.30 -15.83
C TYR A 19 8.89 14.40 -16.88
N TRP A 20 9.67 15.49 -16.77
CA TRP A 20 9.61 16.61 -17.69
C TRP A 20 10.29 16.36 -19.04
N SER A 21 11.15 15.35 -19.13
CA SER A 21 11.80 14.96 -20.40
C SER A 21 10.83 14.30 -21.39
N TYR A 22 9.69 13.76 -20.91
CA TYR A 22 8.69 13.13 -21.78
C TYR A 22 7.50 14.05 -22.08
N ASN A 23 7.16 14.15 -23.37
CA ASN A 23 5.94 14.77 -23.85
C ASN A 23 4.85 13.70 -24.04
N GLY A 24 4.00 13.51 -23.03
CA GLY A 24 2.83 12.65 -23.11
C GLY A 24 2.33 12.17 -21.76
N LYS A 25 1.01 12.30 -21.53
CA LYS A 25 0.36 11.90 -20.27
C LYS A 25 0.68 10.46 -19.88
N LYS A 26 0.64 9.53 -20.83
CA LYS A 26 0.91 8.10 -20.59
C LYS A 26 2.33 7.86 -20.06
N TYR A 27 3.35 8.43 -20.69
CA TYR A 27 4.75 8.27 -20.27
C TYR A 27 4.99 8.87 -18.89
N ARG A 28 4.39 10.02 -18.61
CA ARG A 28 4.42 10.68 -17.31
C ARG A 28 3.80 9.84 -16.20
N GLU A 29 2.66 9.20 -16.45
CA GLU A 29 2.05 8.25 -15.50
C GLU A 29 2.99 7.05 -15.24
N TRP A 30 3.66 6.51 -16.27
CA TRP A 30 4.65 5.43 -16.12
C TRP A 30 5.86 5.83 -15.27
N VAL A 31 6.42 7.02 -15.50
CA VAL A 31 7.53 7.54 -14.69
C VAL A 31 7.12 7.58 -13.21
N ILE A 32 5.92 8.08 -12.91
CA ILE A 32 5.42 8.18 -11.53
C ILE A 32 5.20 6.80 -10.90
N VAL A 33 4.56 5.85 -11.61
CA VAL A 33 4.34 4.50 -11.07
C VAL A 33 5.68 3.82 -10.80
N ILE A 34 6.60 3.84 -11.76
CA ILE A 34 7.91 3.19 -11.62
C ILE A 34 8.69 3.83 -10.46
N ALA A 35 8.74 5.16 -10.39
CA ALA A 35 9.34 5.88 -9.27
C ALA A 35 8.70 5.45 -7.94
N SER A 36 7.37 5.34 -7.89
CA SER A 36 6.65 4.94 -6.69
C SER A 36 6.96 3.51 -6.23
N LEU A 37 7.05 2.58 -7.18
CA LEU A 37 7.44 1.20 -6.89
C LEU A 37 8.90 1.12 -6.41
N ILE A 38 9.83 1.84 -7.06
CA ILE A 38 11.23 1.91 -6.64
C ILE A 38 11.33 2.50 -5.23
N PHE A 39 10.64 3.61 -4.98
CA PHE A 39 10.63 4.26 -3.68
C PHE A 39 10.18 3.29 -2.58
N TYR A 40 9.06 2.60 -2.78
CA TYR A 40 8.55 1.62 -1.81
C TYR A 40 9.49 0.39 -1.69
N ALA A 41 10.07 -0.09 -2.79
CA ALA A 41 11.02 -1.20 -2.78
C ALA A 41 12.25 -0.92 -1.90
N THR A 42 12.66 0.35 -1.78
CA THR A 42 13.78 0.74 -0.89
C THR A 42 13.47 0.58 0.59
N TRP A 43 12.18 0.42 0.95
CA TRP A 43 11.78 0.04 2.30
C TRP A 43 11.82 -1.48 2.47
N SER A 44 11.11 -2.21 1.61
CA SER A 44 11.13 -3.67 1.60
C SER A 44 10.52 -4.23 0.32
N VAL A 45 11.31 -5.05 -0.39
CA VAL A 45 10.88 -5.74 -1.61
C VAL A 45 9.79 -6.79 -1.31
N PRO A 46 9.89 -7.64 -0.27
CA PRO A 46 8.79 -8.55 0.09
C PRO A 46 7.46 -7.82 0.35
N PHE A 47 7.50 -6.69 1.08
CA PHE A 47 6.29 -5.93 1.36
C PHE A 47 5.75 -5.17 0.15
N LEU A 48 6.57 -4.93 -0.88
CA LEU A 48 6.08 -4.40 -2.16
C LEU A 48 5.17 -5.42 -2.84
N PHE A 49 5.59 -6.68 -2.92
CA PHE A 49 4.77 -7.74 -3.51
C PHE A 49 3.50 -7.98 -2.72
N HIS A 50 3.59 -7.97 -1.39
CA HIS A 50 2.42 -8.03 -0.51
C HIS A 50 1.43 -6.89 -0.80
N LEU A 51 1.91 -5.64 -0.87
CA LEU A 51 1.09 -4.47 -1.18
C LEU A 51 0.45 -4.56 -2.57
N LEU A 52 1.21 -4.95 -3.60
CA LEU A 52 0.67 -5.18 -4.94
C LEU A 52 -0.41 -6.27 -4.95
N GLY A 53 -0.25 -7.32 -4.12
CA GLY A 53 -1.27 -8.35 -3.92
C GLY A 53 -2.56 -7.78 -3.34
N ILE A 54 -2.48 -6.97 -2.28
CA ILE A 54 -3.64 -6.29 -1.67
C ILE A 54 -4.32 -5.38 -2.69
N LEU A 55 -3.54 -4.59 -3.44
CA LEU A 55 -4.07 -3.71 -4.48
C LEU A 55 -4.77 -4.50 -5.57
N TYR A 56 -4.21 -5.65 -5.98
CA TYR A 56 -4.83 -6.49 -6.98
C TYR A 56 -6.17 -7.08 -6.52
N ILE A 57 -6.23 -7.62 -5.29
CA ILE A 57 -7.47 -8.16 -4.71
C ILE A 57 -8.53 -7.05 -4.59
N ASN A 58 -8.15 -5.87 -4.11
CA ASN A 58 -9.04 -4.71 -4.03
C ASN A 58 -9.54 -4.26 -5.40
N TYR A 59 -8.66 -4.25 -6.41
CA TYR A 59 -9.04 -3.92 -7.76
C TYR A 59 -10.07 -4.90 -8.34
N LEU A 60 -9.95 -6.20 -8.08
CA LEU A 60 -10.95 -7.19 -8.48
C LEU A 60 -12.31 -6.95 -7.77
N ALA A 61 -12.29 -6.60 -6.49
CA ALA A 61 -13.49 -6.22 -5.75
C ALA A 61 -14.15 -4.97 -6.34
N ILE A 62 -13.36 -3.94 -6.67
CA ILE A 62 -13.81 -2.72 -7.34
C ILE A 62 -14.46 -3.03 -8.69
N GLN A 63 -13.83 -3.86 -9.53
CA GLN A 63 -14.41 -4.27 -10.81
C GLN A 63 -15.76 -4.99 -10.63
N SER A 64 -15.87 -5.80 -9.59
CA SER A 64 -17.11 -6.51 -9.26
C SER A 64 -18.20 -5.54 -8.79
N LEU A 65 -17.82 -4.51 -8.01
CA LEU A 65 -18.72 -3.45 -7.56
C LEU A 65 -19.23 -2.57 -8.70
N PHE A 66 -18.41 -2.30 -9.71
CA PHE A 66 -18.84 -1.61 -10.94
C PHE A 66 -19.90 -2.40 -11.70
N LYS A 67 -19.80 -3.74 -11.74
CA LYS A 67 -20.80 -4.61 -12.39
C LYS A 67 -22.07 -4.75 -11.56
N LYS A 68 -21.94 -4.87 -10.24
CA LYS A 68 -23.05 -5.05 -9.30
C LYS A 68 -22.72 -4.38 -7.97
N LYS A 69 -23.52 -3.39 -7.59
CA LYS A 69 -23.45 -2.77 -6.26
C LYS A 69 -23.83 -3.78 -5.18
N SER A 70 -22.83 -4.45 -4.62
CA SER A 70 -23.00 -5.51 -3.61
C SER A 70 -22.41 -5.07 -2.28
N VAL A 71 -23.27 -4.91 -1.27
CA VAL A 71 -22.86 -4.64 0.11
C VAL A 71 -21.98 -5.77 0.66
N PHE A 72 -22.24 -7.01 0.24
CA PHE A 72 -21.45 -8.16 0.68
C PHE A 72 -20.00 -8.04 0.21
N ILE A 73 -19.77 -7.72 -1.07
CA ILE A 73 -18.42 -7.53 -1.62
C ILE A 73 -17.70 -6.40 -0.90
N LEU A 74 -18.38 -5.27 -0.68
CA LEU A 74 -17.85 -4.14 0.07
C LEU A 74 -17.44 -4.54 1.49
N ARG A 75 -18.32 -5.21 2.24
CA ARG A 75 -18.02 -5.63 3.62
C ARG A 75 -16.85 -6.59 3.66
N THR A 76 -16.83 -7.58 2.79
CA THR A 76 -15.76 -8.59 2.74
C THR A 76 -14.41 -7.93 2.47
N ILE A 77 -14.30 -7.07 1.46
CA ILE A 77 -13.01 -6.47 1.12
C ILE A 77 -12.52 -5.50 2.21
N VAL A 78 -13.41 -4.70 2.80
CA VAL A 78 -13.06 -3.79 3.90
C VAL A 78 -12.62 -4.57 5.14
N VAL A 79 -13.29 -5.69 5.46
CA VAL A 79 -12.87 -6.55 6.57
C VAL A 79 -11.50 -7.17 6.31
N LEU A 80 -11.22 -7.63 5.08
CA LEU A 80 -9.90 -8.16 4.73
C LEU A 80 -8.80 -7.09 4.86
N ASP A 81 -9.06 -5.87 4.40
CA ASP A 81 -8.13 -4.74 4.53
C ASP A 81 -7.84 -4.39 6.01
N LEU A 82 -8.88 -4.38 6.85
CA LEU A 82 -8.76 -4.12 8.29
C LEU A 82 -8.06 -5.26 9.04
N ILE A 83 -8.31 -6.51 8.66
CA ILE A 83 -7.59 -7.68 9.21
C ILE A 83 -6.12 -7.56 8.86
N ASN A 84 -5.78 -7.24 7.61
CA ASN A 84 -4.40 -7.06 7.19
C ASN A 84 -3.70 -5.95 8.00
N LEU A 85 -4.36 -4.79 8.14
CA LEU A 85 -3.87 -3.69 8.97
C LEU A 85 -3.69 -4.13 10.43
N GLY A 86 -4.67 -4.84 11.01
CA GLY A 86 -4.61 -5.33 12.38
C GLY A 86 -3.45 -6.29 12.62
N ILE A 87 -3.25 -7.27 11.73
CA ILE A 87 -2.16 -8.25 11.82
C ILE A 87 -0.81 -7.54 11.86
N PHE A 88 -0.53 -6.64 10.93
CA PHE A 88 0.76 -5.98 10.86
C PHE A 88 0.95 -4.90 11.93
N LYS A 89 -0.10 -4.14 12.26
CA LYS A 89 0.01 -3.06 13.26
C LYS A 89 0.22 -3.59 14.67
N TYR A 90 -0.37 -4.74 14.99
CA TYR A 90 -0.26 -5.36 16.30
C TYR A 90 0.61 -6.62 16.29
N PHE A 91 1.41 -6.82 15.23
CA PHE A 91 2.23 -8.03 15.07
C PHE A 91 3.06 -8.33 16.32
N TYR A 92 3.87 -7.36 16.76
CA TYR A 92 4.73 -7.49 17.94
C TYR A 92 3.94 -7.69 19.24
N PHE A 93 2.81 -6.99 19.39
CA PHE A 93 1.93 -7.19 20.54
C PHE A 93 1.41 -8.62 20.59
N PHE A 94 0.93 -9.17 19.46
CA PHE A 94 0.45 -10.55 19.42
C PHE A 94 1.59 -11.54 19.70
N THR A 95 2.75 -11.39 19.06
CA THR A 95 3.88 -12.31 19.29
C THR A 95 4.33 -12.32 20.75
N ASP A 96 4.36 -11.14 21.41
CA ASP A 96 4.72 -11.06 22.84
C ASP A 96 3.70 -11.73 23.74
N ASN A 97 2.41 -11.46 23.53
CA ASN A 97 1.35 -12.07 24.33
C ASN A 97 1.35 -13.60 24.16
N PHE A 98 1.48 -14.09 22.92
CA PHE A 98 1.56 -15.53 22.68
C PHE A 98 2.82 -16.13 23.31
N TYR A 99 3.97 -15.46 23.23
CA TYR A 99 5.18 -15.93 23.89
C TYR A 99 4.98 -16.05 25.42
N THR A 100 4.44 -15.03 26.08
CA THR A 100 4.20 -15.07 27.53
C THR A 100 3.26 -16.19 27.98
N TRP A 101 2.33 -16.62 27.13
CA TRP A 101 1.37 -17.68 27.45
C TRP A 101 1.86 -19.09 27.11
N THR A 102 2.68 -19.22 26.06
CA THR A 102 3.08 -20.53 25.52
C THR A 102 4.53 -20.90 25.84
N ASP A 103 5.35 -19.91 26.19
CA ASP A 103 6.80 -19.98 26.35
C ASP A 103 7.53 -20.59 25.12
N TRP A 104 6.89 -20.48 23.95
CA TRP A 104 7.43 -20.98 22.71
C TRP A 104 8.56 -20.09 22.23
N LYS A 105 9.81 -20.59 22.30
CA LYS A 105 11.03 -19.84 21.94
C LYS A 105 11.08 -19.30 20.51
N PHE A 106 10.23 -19.77 19.60
CA PHE A 106 10.10 -19.19 18.26
C PHE A 106 9.22 -17.93 18.24
N LEU A 107 8.53 -17.58 19.32
CA LEU A 107 7.78 -16.33 19.46
C LEU A 107 8.52 -15.28 20.29
N ASP A 108 9.63 -15.67 20.93
CA ASP A 108 10.47 -14.75 21.68
C ASP A 108 11.19 -13.80 20.71
N GLN A 109 10.87 -12.52 20.83
CA GLN A 109 11.48 -11.46 20.02
C GLN A 109 13.00 -11.38 20.16
N LYS A 110 13.58 -11.88 21.27
CA LYS A 110 15.02 -11.85 21.52
C LYS A 110 15.77 -12.94 20.76
N THR A 111 15.14 -14.09 20.53
CA THR A 111 15.69 -15.20 19.72
C THR A 111 15.31 -15.07 18.25
N PHE A 112 14.22 -14.35 17.94
CA PHE A 112 13.87 -13.93 16.59
C PHE A 112 14.86 -12.87 16.09
N GLY A 113 16.05 -13.29 15.66
CA GLY A 113 17.15 -12.43 15.18
C GLY A 113 16.84 -11.57 13.93
N PHE A 114 15.57 -11.47 13.52
CA PHE A 114 15.09 -10.60 12.45
C PHE A 114 14.04 -9.65 13.02
N GLN A 115 14.37 -8.36 13.14
CA GLN A 115 13.36 -7.32 13.30
C GLN A 115 12.53 -7.27 12.02
N ILE A 116 11.28 -7.75 12.09
CA ILE A 116 10.34 -7.66 10.97
C ILE A 116 10.04 -6.19 10.67
N ILE A 117 10.63 -5.70 9.58
CA ILE A 117 10.39 -4.34 9.08
C ILE A 117 8.93 -4.27 8.61
N LEU A 118 8.02 -3.71 9.39
CA LEU A 118 6.60 -3.63 9.04
C LEU A 118 6.37 -2.84 7.73
N PRO A 119 5.27 -3.11 6.99
CA PRO A 119 4.99 -2.39 5.75
C PRO A 119 4.90 -0.88 5.98
N LEU A 120 5.62 -0.11 5.18
CA LEU A 120 5.66 1.34 5.28
C LEU A 120 4.27 1.92 5.04
N ALA A 121 3.84 2.83 5.92
CA ALA A 121 2.58 3.55 5.79
C ALA A 121 1.33 2.64 5.65
N ILE A 122 1.34 1.45 6.27
CA ILE A 122 0.21 0.50 6.19
C ILE A 122 -1.15 1.08 6.55
N SER A 123 -1.23 1.86 7.62
CA SER A 123 -2.48 2.51 7.99
C SER A 123 -2.97 3.45 6.88
N PHE A 124 -2.05 4.19 6.25
CA PHE A 124 -2.39 5.19 5.25
C PHE A 124 -2.95 4.56 3.98
N TYR A 125 -2.20 3.63 3.37
CA TYR A 125 -2.67 3.00 2.14
C TYR A 125 -3.93 2.16 2.39
N THR A 126 -4.07 1.52 3.57
CA THR A 126 -5.29 0.76 3.90
C THR A 126 -6.50 1.68 3.93
N PHE A 127 -6.44 2.83 4.62
CA PHE A 127 -7.58 3.75 4.66
C PHE A 127 -7.86 4.39 3.30
N GLN A 128 -6.83 4.67 2.49
CA GLN A 128 -7.00 5.19 1.14
C GLN A 128 -7.69 4.17 0.22
N ILE A 129 -7.32 2.89 0.31
CA ILE A 129 -7.98 1.79 -0.41
C ILE A 129 -9.45 1.68 0.01
N ILE A 130 -9.71 1.62 1.33
CA ILE A 130 -11.08 1.51 1.86
C ILE A 130 -11.94 2.70 1.39
N ALA A 131 -11.41 3.92 1.48
CA ALA A 131 -12.10 5.12 1.02
C ALA A 131 -12.45 5.03 -0.47
N PHE A 132 -11.51 4.58 -1.30
CA PHE A 132 -11.73 4.39 -2.74
C PHE A 132 -12.83 3.36 -3.02
N VAL A 133 -12.78 2.18 -2.38
CA VAL A 133 -13.79 1.13 -2.56
C VAL A 133 -15.18 1.61 -2.11
N VAL A 134 -15.26 2.33 -0.99
CA VAL A 134 -16.52 2.90 -0.47
C VAL A 134 -17.08 3.95 -1.43
N ASP A 135 -16.23 4.81 -1.99
CA ASP A 135 -16.66 5.83 -2.95
C ASP A 135 -17.11 5.24 -4.29
N VAL A 136 -16.50 4.13 -4.75
CA VAL A 136 -17.01 3.33 -5.88
C VAL A 136 -18.41 2.77 -5.55
N TYR A 137 -18.58 2.15 -4.38
CA TYR A 137 -19.88 1.60 -3.96
C TYR A 137 -20.98 2.69 -3.89
N ARG A 138 -20.64 3.87 -3.36
CA ARG A 138 -21.52 5.04 -3.29
C ARG A 138 -21.81 5.67 -4.67
N GLY A 139 -21.07 5.29 -5.70
CA GLY A 139 -21.22 5.82 -7.05
C GLY A 139 -20.64 7.23 -7.22
N LYS A 140 -19.73 7.66 -6.34
CA LYS A 140 -18.99 8.92 -6.54
C LYS A 140 -17.91 8.77 -7.61
N ILE A 141 -17.32 7.57 -7.70
CA ILE A 141 -16.38 7.20 -8.76
C ILE A 141 -17.18 6.41 -9.80
N ILE A 142 -17.35 7.02 -10.98
CA ILE A 142 -18.22 6.52 -12.04
C ILE A 142 -17.42 5.76 -13.11
N GLU A 143 -16.16 6.15 -13.32
CA GLU A 143 -15.30 5.55 -14.33
C GLU A 143 -14.30 4.56 -13.72
N ASN A 144 -14.13 3.42 -14.38
CA ASN A 144 -13.10 2.45 -14.03
C ASN A 144 -11.73 2.94 -14.56
N CYS A 145 -10.87 3.38 -13.66
CA CYS A 145 -9.57 3.94 -14.01
C CYS A 145 -8.51 2.90 -14.45
N GLY A 146 -8.83 1.60 -14.40
CA GLY A 146 -7.89 0.52 -14.66
C GLY A 146 -6.89 0.29 -13.52
N PHE A 147 -6.30 -0.91 -13.46
CA PHE A 147 -5.42 -1.31 -12.36
C PHE A 147 -4.21 -0.38 -12.20
N PHE A 148 -3.62 0.02 -13.31
CA PHE A 148 -2.42 0.85 -13.32
C PHE A 148 -2.64 2.22 -12.64
N ARG A 149 -3.74 2.90 -12.95
CA ARG A 149 -4.05 4.20 -12.31
C ARG A 149 -4.50 4.04 -10.87
N PHE A 150 -5.17 2.93 -10.54
CA PHE A 150 -5.48 2.58 -9.16
C PHE A 150 -4.20 2.41 -8.32
N VAL A 151 -3.22 1.64 -8.82
CA VAL A 151 -1.90 1.50 -8.18
C VAL A 151 -1.19 2.85 -8.07
N LEU A 152 -1.19 3.66 -9.14
CA LEU A 152 -0.59 5.01 -9.11
C LEU A 152 -1.21 5.89 -8.02
N PHE A 153 -2.54 5.85 -7.87
CA PHE A 153 -3.26 6.65 -6.89
C PHE A 153 -2.88 6.26 -5.45
N ILE A 154 -2.80 4.96 -5.15
CA ILE A 154 -2.47 4.48 -3.80
C ILE A 154 -0.97 4.60 -3.49
N LEU A 155 -0.11 4.31 -4.47
CA LEU A 155 1.34 4.27 -4.24
C LEU A 155 2.06 5.60 -4.48
N PHE A 156 1.34 6.69 -4.74
CA PHE A 156 1.97 7.96 -5.08
C PHE A 156 3.00 8.35 -4.02
N PHE A 157 4.29 8.23 -4.36
CA PHE A 157 5.36 8.26 -3.36
C PHE A 157 5.44 9.56 -2.54
N PRO A 158 5.11 10.76 -3.06
CA PRO A 158 5.11 11.96 -2.23
C PRO A 158 4.09 11.86 -1.08
N GLN A 159 2.93 11.25 -1.35
CA GLN A 159 1.86 11.08 -0.37
C GLN A 159 2.20 9.97 0.64
N LEU A 160 2.83 8.88 0.20
CA LEU A 160 3.30 7.81 1.10
C LEU A 160 4.31 8.29 2.15
N VAL A 161 5.02 9.38 1.86
CA VAL A 161 6.10 9.89 2.69
C VAL A 161 5.63 10.92 3.72
N ALA A 162 4.67 11.77 3.35
CA ALA A 162 4.28 12.92 4.17
C ALA A 162 2.80 12.90 4.61
N GLY A 163 2.00 11.93 4.17
CA GLY A 163 0.55 11.99 4.31
C GLY A 163 -0.09 12.89 3.24
N PRO A 164 -1.39 13.24 3.38
CA PRO A 164 -2.10 14.11 2.46
C PRO A 164 -1.67 15.59 2.57
#